data_AF-A0A1F6S8V2-F1
#
_entry.id   AF-A0A1F6S8V2-F1
#
_cell.length_a   1.000
_cell.length_b   1.000
_cell.length_c   1.000
_cell.angle_alpha   90.00
_cell.angle_beta   90.00
_cell.angle_gamma   90.00
#
_symmetry.space_group_name_H-M   'P 1'
#
loop_
_entity.id
_entity.type
_entity.pdbx_description
1 polymer ?
#
loop_
_entity_poly.entity_id
_entity_poly.type
_entity_poly.pdbx_seq_one_letter_code
_entity_poly.pdbx_strand_id
1 'polypeptide(L)'
;MFERFTEKAIKVVTYAQEEAINAKHSKLYPEHILLGILREGTGIAARFLRASGLNPEILREKISKIIIIKQQEKISVENLQFSSATKKVLKEAWDEAKALGINYINSEHLFLSLLKENNVSIIKLLDELDIDKNRIKTSVLRVIEKKSKVSFHPEASQKTLPSKLSFFSIPSIFEEKDSLQIMTAAQEKLKNTNFEALGTEQIFLAMLEDKESPLYALLENEGITIEKFQEKLNSLNSRKAEYSYNECLFTPGTFFAISSAYELAKELGSSSIKPEHIILGLLKEKKGIAYEILEELNIDTNNLYNKIINPIEKQKPVTLTILRLAKEEARRLGHNMVGTEQILLGILGEGTSIGAIVLKNLGITLKDARIETEKLIGYGDRYSEKELIFTPRVKKLLEIAWSKAKKFNHPRIESEHLLLGIIKEKKCMAMKVLENFGVDVLEIKQGILKAIEEKNYNLSNTEEV
;
A
#
# COMPACT_ATOMS: atom_id res chain seq x y z
N MET A 1 -12.36 -7.21 8.04
CA MET A 1 -13.05 -5.97 7.59
C MET A 1 -12.15 -5.15 6.68
N PHE A 2 -10.87 -4.94 7.03
CA PHE A 2 -9.87 -4.24 6.20
C PHE A 2 -9.73 -4.80 4.78
N GLU A 3 -9.94 -6.10 4.56
CA GLU A 3 -9.80 -6.69 3.21
C GLU A 3 -10.97 -6.46 2.29
N ARG A 4 -12.02 -5.85 2.84
CA ARG A 4 -13.09 -5.28 2.04
C ARG A 4 -12.79 -3.83 1.70
N PHE A 5 -11.87 -3.15 2.38
CA PHE A 5 -11.57 -1.75 2.08
C PHE A 5 -10.66 -1.67 0.85
N THR A 6 -11.04 -0.81 -0.08
CA THR A 6 -10.13 -0.35 -1.15
C THR A 6 -8.95 0.44 -0.57
N GLU A 7 -7.83 0.54 -1.31
CA GLU A 7 -6.68 1.39 -1.00
C GLU A 7 -7.12 2.81 -0.61
N LYS A 8 -8.11 3.38 -1.33
CA LYS A 8 -8.63 4.71 -1.04
C LYS A 8 -9.37 4.78 0.29
N ALA A 9 -10.20 3.78 0.57
CA ALA A 9 -10.92 3.71 1.85
C ALA A 9 -9.94 3.51 3.02
N ILE A 10 -8.87 2.74 2.82
CA ILE A 10 -7.78 2.60 3.80
C ILE A 10 -7.14 3.97 4.05
N LYS A 11 -6.73 4.68 2.98
CA LYS A 11 -6.12 6.02 3.07
C LYS A 11 -7.02 7.02 3.79
N VAL A 12 -8.33 6.99 3.55
CA VAL A 12 -9.29 7.83 4.27
C VAL A 12 -9.20 7.62 5.78
N VAL A 13 -9.18 6.36 6.24
CA VAL A 13 -9.12 6.05 7.67
C VAL A 13 -7.73 6.34 8.25
N THR A 14 -6.64 6.11 7.49
CA THR A 14 -5.28 6.50 7.88
C THR A 14 -5.17 8.02 8.06
N TYR A 15 -5.62 8.79 7.07
CA TYR A 15 -5.63 10.25 7.14
C TYR A 15 -6.52 10.77 8.26
N ALA A 16 -7.67 10.15 8.51
CA ALA A 16 -8.52 10.50 9.64
C ALA A 16 -7.79 10.34 10.98
N GLN A 17 -7.02 9.26 11.15
CA GLN A 17 -6.21 9.05 12.35
C GLN A 17 -5.09 10.08 12.48
N GLU A 18 -4.38 10.39 11.40
CA GLU A 18 -3.38 11.46 11.38
C GLU A 18 -3.98 12.81 11.76
N GLU A 19 -5.16 13.16 11.23
CA GLU A 19 -5.86 14.40 11.58
C GLU A 19 -6.23 14.44 13.08
N ALA A 20 -6.66 13.31 13.65
CA ALA A 20 -6.93 13.21 15.09
C ALA A 20 -5.65 13.37 15.95
N ILE A 21 -4.55 12.74 15.53
CA ILE A 21 -3.25 12.83 16.21
C ILE A 21 -2.70 14.25 16.14
N ASN A 22 -2.73 14.88 14.96
CA ASN A 22 -2.28 16.26 14.76
C ASN A 22 -3.10 17.24 15.59
N ALA A 23 -4.40 16.98 15.73
CA ALA A 23 -5.29 17.75 16.59
C ALA A 23 -5.15 17.39 18.09
N LYS A 24 -4.27 16.45 18.45
CA LYS A 24 -4.03 15.95 19.81
C LYS A 24 -5.29 15.40 20.48
N HIS A 25 -6.19 14.82 19.69
CA HIS A 25 -7.40 14.19 20.20
C HIS A 25 -7.10 12.76 20.66
N SER A 26 -7.60 12.38 21.84
CA SER A 26 -7.48 11.00 22.37
C SER A 26 -8.32 9.97 21.61
N LYS A 27 -9.31 10.43 20.83
CA LYS A 27 -10.22 9.56 20.07
C LYS A 27 -10.37 10.03 18.63
N LEU A 28 -10.44 9.07 17.71
CA LEU A 28 -10.90 9.24 16.36
C LEU A 28 -12.43 9.32 16.35
N TYR A 29 -12.96 10.50 16.09
CA TYR A 29 -14.39 10.74 15.84
C TYR A 29 -14.75 10.70 14.35
N PRO A 30 -16.05 10.52 14.00
CA PRO A 30 -16.54 10.55 12.62
C PRO A 30 -16.10 11.79 11.82
N GLU A 31 -15.97 12.93 12.49
CA GLU A 31 -15.54 14.20 11.91
C GLU A 31 -14.15 14.11 11.28
N HIS A 32 -13.25 13.32 11.87
CA HIS A 32 -11.95 13.07 11.27
C HIS A 32 -12.03 12.19 10.02
N ILE A 33 -13.01 11.28 9.93
CA ILE A 33 -13.23 10.49 8.70
C ILE A 33 -13.64 11.42 7.56
N LEU A 34 -14.46 12.45 7.84
CA LEU A 34 -14.81 13.46 6.86
C LEU A 34 -13.57 14.25 6.38
N LEU A 35 -12.67 14.64 7.30
CA LEU A 35 -11.37 15.23 6.94
C LEU A 35 -10.52 14.26 6.11
N GLY A 36 -10.49 12.97 6.48
CA GLY A 36 -9.79 11.92 5.75
C GLY A 36 -10.30 11.77 4.31
N ILE A 37 -11.62 11.83 4.09
CA ILE A 37 -12.24 11.84 2.75
C ILE A 37 -11.76 13.05 1.95
N LEU A 38 -11.78 14.24 2.55
CA LEU A 38 -11.31 15.45 1.86
C LEU A 38 -9.82 15.41 1.55
N ARG A 39 -9.00 14.84 2.44
CA ARG A 39 -7.55 14.74 2.27
C ARG A 39 -7.16 13.70 1.22
N GLU A 40 -7.84 12.55 1.18
CA GLU A 40 -7.67 11.57 0.10
C GLU A 40 -8.04 12.21 -1.25
N GLY A 41 -9.13 12.96 -1.32
CA GLY A 41 -9.40 13.94 -2.39
C GLY A 41 -9.81 13.36 -3.75
N THR A 42 -9.44 12.12 -4.07
CA THR A 42 -9.68 11.50 -5.38
C THR A 42 -11.03 10.75 -5.44
N GLY A 43 -11.60 10.41 -4.29
CA GLY A 43 -12.92 9.80 -4.13
C GLY A 43 -14.07 10.66 -4.67
N ILE A 44 -15.16 10.03 -5.09
CA ILE A 44 -16.32 10.72 -5.66
C ILE A 44 -16.94 11.66 -4.62
N ALA A 45 -17.03 11.21 -3.37
CA ALA A 45 -17.55 12.01 -2.26
C ALA A 45 -16.71 13.28 -2.03
N ALA A 46 -15.38 13.15 -1.99
CA ALA A 46 -14.47 14.27 -1.81
C ALA A 46 -14.63 15.34 -2.90
N ARG A 47 -14.79 14.91 -4.16
CA ARG A 47 -15.02 15.81 -5.30
C ARG A 47 -16.32 16.59 -5.16
N PHE A 48 -17.42 15.93 -4.77
CA PHE A 48 -18.69 16.62 -4.58
C PHE A 48 -18.68 17.56 -3.36
N LEU A 49 -18.02 17.16 -2.26
CA LEU A 49 -17.85 18.02 -1.09
C LEU A 49 -17.07 19.30 -1.43
N ARG A 50 -15.94 19.17 -2.13
CA ARG A 50 -15.15 20.33 -2.59
C ARG A 50 -15.93 21.19 -3.58
N ALA A 51 -16.65 20.57 -4.53
CA ALA A 51 -17.49 21.30 -5.48
C ALA A 51 -18.67 22.03 -4.81
N SER A 52 -19.07 21.59 -3.61
CA SER A 52 -20.09 22.25 -2.79
C SER A 52 -19.53 23.35 -1.90
N GLY A 53 -18.23 23.66 -2.00
CA GLY A 53 -17.58 24.74 -1.25
C GLY A 53 -16.97 24.31 0.09
N LEU A 54 -16.96 23.02 0.43
CA LEU A 54 -16.38 22.56 1.70
C LEU A 54 -14.85 22.73 1.70
N ASN A 55 -14.37 23.68 2.50
CA ASN A 55 -12.95 23.94 2.69
C ASN A 55 -12.38 23.09 3.87
N PRO A 56 -11.36 22.24 3.64
CA PRO A 56 -10.76 21.42 4.68
C PRO A 56 -10.20 22.22 5.88
N GLU A 57 -9.64 23.41 5.66
CA GLU A 57 -9.07 24.23 6.75
C GLU A 57 -10.16 24.73 7.69
N ILE A 58 -11.25 25.26 7.12
CA ILE A 58 -12.42 25.72 7.88
C ILE A 58 -13.05 24.54 8.64
N LEU A 59 -13.11 23.37 8.00
CA LEU A 59 -13.61 22.16 8.64
C LEU A 59 -12.73 21.75 9.84
N ARG A 60 -11.40 21.78 9.72
CA ARG A 60 -10.49 21.51 10.84
C ARG A 60 -10.71 22.46 12.01
N GLU A 61 -10.85 23.75 11.75
CA GLU A 61 -11.11 24.75 12.79
C GLU A 61 -12.44 24.53 13.52
N LYS A 62 -13.49 24.10 12.80
CA LYS A 62 -14.77 23.74 13.44
C LYS A 62 -14.66 22.47 14.26
N ILE A 63 -13.98 21.45 13.73
CA ILE A 63 -13.80 20.16 14.41
C ILE A 63 -13.02 20.31 15.71
N SER A 64 -11.94 21.11 15.71
CA SER A 64 -11.18 21.38 16.94
C SER A 64 -12.05 22.03 18.00
N LYS A 65 -12.88 23.02 17.65
CA LYS A 65 -13.84 23.64 18.59
C LYS A 65 -14.87 22.66 19.13
N ILE A 66 -15.44 21.81 18.27
CA ILE A 66 -16.45 20.81 18.66
C ILE A 66 -15.87 19.77 19.62
N ILE A 67 -14.63 19.31 19.37
CA ILE A 67 -14.02 18.23 20.14
C ILE A 67 -13.41 18.72 21.44
N ILE A 68 -12.86 19.95 21.48
CA ILE A 68 -12.41 20.58 22.74
C ILE A 68 -13.55 20.62 23.77
N ILE A 69 -14.79 20.90 23.35
CA ILE A 69 -15.97 20.90 24.24
C ILE A 69 -16.28 19.48 24.77
N LYS A 70 -15.96 18.44 24.00
CA LYS A 70 -16.20 17.03 24.35
C LYS A 70 -15.11 16.44 25.27
N GLN A 71 -13.94 17.07 25.40
CA GLN A 71 -12.81 16.57 26.18
C GLN A 71 -12.61 17.41 27.46
N GLN A 72 -13.11 16.92 28.60
CA GLN A 72 -12.84 17.50 29.93
C GLN A 72 -11.61 16.91 30.63
N GLU A 73 -10.94 15.91 30.05
CA GLU A 73 -9.81 15.23 30.70
C GLU A 73 -8.50 15.39 29.91
N LYS A 74 -7.43 15.81 30.62
CA LYS A 74 -6.04 15.74 30.14
C LYS A 74 -5.66 14.27 29.99
N ILE A 75 -5.54 13.78 28.76
CA ILE A 75 -5.15 12.40 28.47
C ILE A 75 -3.94 12.40 27.53
N SER A 76 -3.03 11.45 27.75
CA SER A 76 -1.84 11.21 26.93
C SER A 76 -2.21 10.95 25.46
N VAL A 77 -1.56 11.67 24.56
CA VAL A 77 -1.79 11.65 23.10
C VAL A 77 -1.27 10.35 22.45
N GLU A 78 -0.54 9.54 23.21
CA GLU A 78 0.22 8.39 22.72
C GLU A 78 -0.66 7.22 22.25
N ASN A 79 -1.91 7.14 22.71
CA ASN A 79 -2.81 6.02 22.39
C ASN A 79 -4.17 6.50 21.83
N LEU A 80 -4.20 6.86 20.54
CA LEU A 80 -5.43 7.19 19.80
C LEU A 80 -6.39 5.99 19.77
N GLN A 81 -7.68 6.22 20.03
CA GLN A 81 -8.71 5.18 20.04
C GLN A 81 -9.85 5.47 19.07
N PHE A 82 -10.53 4.45 18.54
CA PHE A 82 -11.78 4.68 17.83
C PHE A 82 -12.92 5.01 18.81
N SER A 83 -13.60 6.15 18.59
CA SER A 83 -14.87 6.42 19.28
C SER A 83 -15.93 5.37 18.92
N SER A 84 -16.91 5.15 19.81
CA SER A 84 -18.04 4.26 19.53
C SER A 84 -18.80 4.64 18.25
N ALA A 85 -18.93 5.95 18.00
CA ALA A 85 -19.53 6.47 16.77
C ALA A 85 -18.69 6.12 15.52
N THR A 86 -17.37 6.23 15.59
CA THR A 86 -16.47 5.82 14.48
C THR A 86 -16.56 4.34 14.20
N LYS A 87 -16.53 3.48 15.23
CA LYS A 87 -16.71 2.03 15.06
C LYS A 87 -18.02 1.71 14.33
N LYS A 88 -19.10 2.40 14.71
CA LYS A 88 -20.41 2.30 14.06
C LYS A 88 -20.37 2.77 12.60
N VAL A 89 -19.72 3.89 12.30
CA VAL A 89 -19.54 4.39 10.91
C VAL A 89 -18.82 3.38 10.02
N LEU A 90 -17.77 2.71 10.53
CA LEU A 90 -17.04 1.69 9.76
C LEU A 90 -17.89 0.46 9.50
N LYS A 91 -18.68 0.01 10.49
CA LYS A 91 -19.65 -1.08 10.34
C LYS A 91 -20.76 -0.71 9.34
N GLU A 92 -21.35 0.46 9.51
CA GLU A 92 -22.43 0.93 8.64
C GLU A 92 -21.98 1.14 7.18
N ALA A 93 -20.68 1.40 6.94
CA ALA A 93 -20.10 1.47 5.60
C ALA A 93 -20.08 0.08 4.93
N TRP A 94 -19.86 -0.99 5.69
CA TRP A 94 -19.99 -2.35 5.20
C TRP A 94 -21.44 -2.68 4.84
N ASP A 95 -22.37 -2.34 5.73
CA ASP A 95 -23.79 -2.59 5.49
C ASP A 95 -24.28 -1.84 4.24
N GLU A 96 -23.79 -0.63 4.00
CA GLU A 96 -24.07 0.14 2.79
C GLU A 96 -23.55 -0.54 1.53
N ALA A 97 -22.28 -0.99 1.55
CA ALA A 97 -21.70 -1.72 0.43
C ALA A 97 -22.53 -2.97 0.09
N LYS A 98 -22.90 -3.74 1.11
CA LYS A 98 -23.71 -4.96 0.98
C LYS A 98 -25.11 -4.66 0.43
N ALA A 99 -25.76 -3.60 0.90
CA ALA A 99 -27.07 -3.17 0.40
C ALA A 99 -27.03 -2.81 -1.10
N LEU A 100 -25.89 -2.31 -1.58
CA LEU A 100 -25.64 -1.99 -2.99
C LEU A 100 -25.14 -3.19 -3.82
N GLY A 101 -25.04 -4.39 -3.22
CA GLY A 101 -24.50 -5.58 -3.87
C GLY A 101 -22.99 -5.55 -4.12
N ILE A 102 -22.27 -4.66 -3.43
CA ILE A 102 -20.83 -4.47 -3.57
C ILE A 102 -20.12 -5.19 -2.42
N ASN A 103 -19.19 -6.09 -2.75
CA ASN A 103 -18.46 -6.90 -1.78
C ASN A 103 -17.22 -6.20 -1.19
N TYR A 104 -17.15 -4.88 -1.32
CA TYR A 104 -16.03 -4.05 -0.88
C TYR A 104 -16.48 -2.63 -0.48
N ILE A 105 -15.70 -1.98 0.37
CA ILE A 105 -15.88 -0.67 0.99
C ILE A 105 -14.96 0.32 0.28
N ASN A 106 -15.55 1.28 -0.41
CA ASN A 106 -14.84 2.41 -1.00
C ASN A 106 -15.01 3.66 -0.11
N SER A 107 -14.34 4.75 -0.49
CA SER A 107 -14.46 6.04 0.20
C SER A 107 -15.90 6.57 0.24
N GLU A 108 -16.72 6.17 -0.74
CA GLU A 108 -18.11 6.58 -0.88
C GLU A 108 -19.01 5.89 0.13
N HIS A 109 -18.78 4.60 0.43
CA HIS A 109 -19.51 3.89 1.48
C HIS A 109 -19.20 4.46 2.87
N LEU A 110 -17.94 4.87 3.12
CA LEU A 110 -17.57 5.61 4.33
C LEU A 110 -18.29 6.97 4.41
N PHE A 111 -18.38 7.68 3.28
CA PHE A 111 -19.12 8.94 3.23
C PHE A 111 -20.63 8.73 3.48
N LEU A 112 -21.24 7.73 2.85
CA LEU A 112 -22.66 7.43 3.00
C LEU A 112 -23.00 7.03 4.44
N SER A 113 -22.13 6.29 5.12
CA SER A 113 -22.33 5.97 6.54
C SER A 113 -22.24 7.20 7.44
N LEU A 114 -21.35 8.16 7.15
CA LEU A 114 -21.31 9.45 7.87
C LEU A 114 -22.61 10.26 7.76
N LEU A 115 -23.39 10.08 6.70
CA LEU A 115 -24.68 10.77 6.49
C LEU A 115 -25.88 10.05 7.12
N LYS A 116 -25.70 8.91 7.79
CA LYS A 116 -26.79 8.23 8.51
C LYS A 116 -27.26 9.05 9.71
N GLU A 117 -28.54 8.95 10.03
CA GLU A 117 -29.23 9.75 11.07
C GLU A 117 -28.56 9.68 12.44
N ASN A 118 -27.88 8.57 12.72
CA ASN A 118 -27.14 8.33 13.96
C ASN A 118 -25.91 9.24 14.13
N ASN A 119 -25.45 9.90 13.06
CA ASN A 119 -24.26 10.76 13.04
C ASN A 119 -24.65 12.25 13.11
N VAL A 120 -25.49 12.61 14.08
CA VAL A 120 -26.06 13.96 14.26
C VAL A 120 -25.00 15.07 14.24
N SER A 121 -23.81 14.80 14.80
CA SER A 121 -22.69 15.76 14.83
C SER A 121 -22.20 16.13 13.41
N ILE A 122 -22.08 15.14 12.51
CA ILE A 122 -21.72 15.36 11.10
C ILE A 122 -22.80 16.13 10.37
N ILE A 123 -24.06 15.73 10.59
CA ILE A 123 -25.21 16.36 9.94
C ILE A 123 -25.27 17.85 10.29
N LYS A 124 -25.16 18.18 11.59
CA LYS A 124 -25.10 19.57 12.07
C LYS A 124 -23.90 20.33 11.51
N LEU A 125 -22.72 19.71 11.51
CA LEU A 125 -21.50 20.34 10.99
C LEU A 125 -21.62 20.70 9.51
N LEU A 126 -22.21 19.83 8.69
CA LEU A 126 -22.48 20.10 7.28
C LEU A 126 -23.54 21.19 7.09
N ASP A 127 -24.60 21.17 7.91
CA ASP A 127 -25.66 22.20 7.87
C ASP A 127 -25.12 23.59 8.24
N GLU A 128 -24.27 23.69 9.26
CA GLU A 128 -23.61 24.95 9.64
C GLU A 128 -22.60 25.46 8.61
N LEU A 129 -22.17 24.60 7.68
CA LEU A 129 -21.27 24.94 6.58
C LEU A 129 -22.03 25.15 5.27
N ASP A 130 -23.37 25.19 5.33
CA ASP A 130 -24.26 25.35 4.17
C ASP A 130 -24.03 24.31 3.07
N ILE A 131 -23.66 23.08 3.48
CA ILE A 131 -23.42 21.96 2.57
C ILE A 131 -24.71 21.14 2.39
N ASP A 132 -25.23 21.11 1.17
CA ASP A 132 -26.38 20.27 0.81
C ASP A 132 -26.02 18.78 0.76
N LYS A 133 -26.07 18.16 1.95
CA LYS A 133 -25.80 16.73 2.16
C LYS A 133 -26.70 15.82 1.32
N ASN A 134 -27.94 16.21 1.05
CA ASN A 134 -28.89 15.40 0.28
C ASN A 134 -28.49 15.36 -1.20
N ARG A 135 -28.17 16.52 -1.78
CA ARG A 135 -27.68 16.61 -3.16
C ARG A 135 -26.39 15.83 -3.35
N ILE A 136 -25.45 15.91 -2.41
CA ILE A 136 -24.20 15.15 -2.47
C ILE A 136 -24.49 13.65 -2.38
N LYS A 137 -25.30 13.21 -1.41
CA LYS A 137 -25.71 11.81 -1.24
C LYS A 137 -26.30 11.23 -2.53
N THR A 138 -27.28 11.93 -3.12
CA THR A 138 -27.90 11.50 -4.38
C THR A 138 -26.88 11.45 -5.52
N SER A 139 -25.96 12.41 -5.60
CA SER A 139 -24.94 12.44 -6.65
C SER A 139 -23.97 11.27 -6.50
N VAL A 140 -23.51 10.97 -5.29
CA VAL A 140 -22.64 9.83 -4.98
C VAL A 140 -23.32 8.51 -5.35
N LEU A 141 -24.57 8.28 -4.90
CA LEU A 141 -25.33 7.07 -5.20
C LEU A 141 -25.48 6.84 -6.71
N ARG A 142 -25.84 7.87 -7.48
CA ARG A 142 -25.93 7.77 -8.95
C ARG A 142 -24.61 7.33 -9.60
N VAL A 143 -23.46 7.79 -9.09
CA VAL A 143 -22.16 7.37 -9.64
C VAL A 143 -21.84 5.92 -9.25
N ILE A 144 -22.17 5.50 -8.02
CA ILE A 144 -21.99 4.11 -7.59
C ILE A 144 -22.86 3.18 -8.45
N GLU A 145 -24.14 3.48 -8.65
CA GLU A 145 -25.07 2.69 -9.48
C GLU A 145 -24.60 2.56 -10.94
N LYS A 146 -23.99 3.62 -11.50
CA LYS A 146 -23.39 3.55 -12.85
C LYS A 146 -22.15 2.65 -12.91
N LYS A 147 -21.41 2.54 -11.81
CA LYS A 147 -20.17 1.74 -11.71
C LYS A 147 -20.40 0.30 -11.21
N SER A 148 -21.53 0.01 -10.57
CA SER A 148 -21.81 -1.25 -9.84
C SER A 148 -22.02 -2.49 -10.73
N LYS A 149 -21.79 -2.41 -12.05
CA LYS A 149 -21.73 -3.59 -12.93
C LYS A 149 -20.56 -4.54 -12.62
N VAL A 150 -19.71 -4.22 -11.63
CA VAL A 150 -18.55 -5.02 -11.23
C VAL A 150 -18.68 -5.38 -9.74
N SER A 151 -18.94 -6.66 -9.45
CA SER A 151 -19.04 -7.22 -8.09
C SER A 151 -17.68 -7.56 -7.46
N PHE A 152 -16.58 -7.36 -8.19
CA PHE A 152 -15.22 -7.71 -7.79
C PHE A 152 -14.52 -6.53 -7.10
N HIS A 153 -13.72 -6.84 -6.08
CA HIS A 153 -12.84 -5.86 -5.45
C HIS A 153 -11.91 -5.23 -6.51
N PRO A 154 -11.79 -3.89 -6.59
CA PRO A 154 -11.04 -3.23 -7.66
C PRO A 154 -9.55 -3.58 -7.66
N GLU A 155 -9.03 -4.00 -6.51
CA GLU A 155 -7.63 -4.39 -6.31
C GLU A 155 -7.43 -5.92 -6.28
N ALA A 156 -8.49 -6.73 -6.43
CA ALA A 156 -8.33 -8.19 -6.51
C ALA A 156 -7.72 -8.58 -7.86
N SER A 157 -6.69 -9.44 -7.80
CA SER A 157 -6.14 -10.07 -9.00
C SER A 157 -7.24 -10.91 -9.66
N GLN A 158 -7.38 -10.85 -11.00
CA GLN A 158 -8.46 -11.50 -11.76
C GLN A 158 -8.48 -13.05 -11.65
N LYS A 159 -7.70 -13.68 -10.77
CA LYS A 159 -7.41 -15.11 -10.75
C LYS A 159 -7.94 -15.92 -9.57
N THR A 160 -8.63 -15.35 -8.59
CA THR A 160 -9.09 -16.14 -7.43
C THR A 160 -10.59 -15.96 -7.17
N LEU A 161 -11.34 -17.05 -7.36
CA LEU A 161 -12.65 -17.27 -6.75
C LEU A 161 -12.49 -18.40 -5.72
N PRO A 162 -13.30 -18.40 -4.64
CA PRO A 162 -14.39 -19.37 -4.65
C PRO A 162 -15.75 -18.79 -4.26
N SER A 163 -16.77 -19.42 -4.85
CA SER A 163 -18.18 -19.37 -4.48
C SER A 163 -18.41 -19.88 -3.04
N LYS A 164 -19.23 -19.15 -2.28
CA LYS A 164 -19.63 -19.37 -0.87
C LYS A 164 -18.60 -18.93 0.18
N LEU A 165 -18.49 -17.62 0.39
CA LEU A 165 -17.86 -17.05 1.59
C LEU A 165 -18.91 -16.97 2.71
N SER A 166 -18.68 -17.75 3.77
CA SER A 166 -19.45 -17.71 5.01
C SER A 166 -19.13 -16.43 5.80
N PHE A 167 -20.01 -16.07 6.73
CA PHE A 167 -19.99 -14.83 7.51
C PHE A 167 -18.74 -14.63 8.42
N PHE A 168 -17.78 -15.58 8.43
CA PHE A 168 -16.66 -15.66 9.37
C PHE A 168 -15.26 -15.82 8.72
N SER A 169 -15.10 -15.63 7.41
CA SER A 169 -13.82 -15.87 6.73
C SER A 169 -12.90 -14.64 6.71
N ILE A 170 -11.70 -14.75 7.31
CA ILE A 170 -10.50 -13.93 6.96
C ILE A 170 -9.89 -14.54 5.66
N PRO A 171 -9.12 -13.84 4.78
CA PRO A 171 -9.60 -12.79 3.86
C PRO A 171 -8.88 -12.66 2.47
N SER A 172 -9.16 -11.60 1.68
CA SER A 172 -8.58 -11.37 0.32
C SER A 172 -7.35 -10.43 0.20
N ILE A 173 -6.82 -9.80 1.28
CA ILE A 173 -5.56 -9.02 1.22
C ILE A 173 -4.35 -9.88 1.62
N PHE A 174 -4.55 -10.80 2.57
CA PHE A 174 -3.58 -11.83 2.93
C PHE A 174 -3.86 -13.08 2.09
N GLU A 175 -3.50 -13.02 0.80
CA GLU A 175 -3.55 -14.19 -0.09
C GLU A 175 -2.47 -15.24 0.27
N GLU A 176 -1.48 -14.82 1.06
CA GLU A 176 -0.34 -15.64 1.48
C GLU A 176 -0.72 -16.52 2.69
N LYS A 177 -0.32 -17.79 2.62
CA LYS A 177 -0.77 -18.84 3.54
C LYS A 177 -0.29 -18.58 4.97
N ASP A 178 0.96 -18.19 5.15
CA ASP A 178 1.59 -18.03 6.46
C ASP A 178 0.97 -16.81 7.16
N SER A 179 0.76 -15.72 6.42
CA SER A 179 0.06 -14.53 6.89
C SER A 179 -1.39 -14.83 7.27
N LEU A 180 -2.10 -15.63 6.49
CA LEU A 180 -3.47 -16.05 6.82
C LEU A 180 -3.50 -16.87 8.12
N GLN A 181 -2.53 -17.76 8.33
CA GLN A 181 -2.39 -18.56 9.54
C GLN A 181 -2.13 -17.67 10.76
N ILE A 182 -1.18 -16.73 10.66
CA ILE A 182 -0.89 -15.75 11.72
C ILE A 182 -2.11 -14.92 12.06
N MET A 183 -2.84 -14.40 11.06
CA MET A 183 -4.04 -13.59 11.31
C MET A 183 -5.17 -14.41 11.94
N THR A 184 -5.31 -15.69 11.56
CA THR A 184 -6.28 -16.60 12.16
C THR A 184 -5.94 -16.89 13.62
N ALA A 185 -4.67 -17.23 13.90
CA ALA A 185 -4.19 -17.45 15.26
C ALA A 185 -4.33 -16.20 16.13
N ALA A 186 -4.02 -15.02 15.59
CA ALA A 186 -4.20 -13.74 16.29
C ALA A 186 -5.69 -13.50 16.64
N GLN A 187 -6.62 -13.85 15.75
CA GLN A 187 -8.06 -13.75 16.04
C GLN A 187 -8.54 -14.78 17.07
N GLU A 188 -8.02 -15.99 17.06
CA GLU A 188 -8.33 -16.99 18.10
C GLU A 188 -7.85 -16.52 19.48
N LYS A 189 -6.66 -15.92 19.54
CA LYS A 189 -6.19 -15.26 20.76
C LYS A 189 -7.13 -14.18 21.23
N LEU A 190 -7.63 -13.35 20.30
CA LEU A 190 -8.61 -12.33 20.62
C LEU A 190 -9.90 -12.92 21.20
N LYS A 191 -10.44 -14.00 20.62
CA LYS A 191 -11.66 -14.67 21.11
C LYS A 191 -11.52 -15.20 22.55
N ASN A 192 -10.31 -15.56 22.96
CA ASN A 192 -10.01 -16.02 24.31
C ASN A 192 -9.76 -14.87 25.29
N THR A 193 -9.95 -13.63 24.84
CA THR A 193 -9.86 -12.42 25.68
C THR A 193 -11.22 -11.71 25.72
N ASN A 194 -11.37 -10.78 26.68
CA ASN A 194 -12.53 -9.89 26.72
C ASN A 194 -12.41 -8.70 25.75
N PHE A 195 -11.43 -8.72 24.83
CA PHE A 195 -11.18 -7.64 23.89
C PHE A 195 -11.98 -7.83 22.59
N GLU A 196 -12.47 -6.73 22.05
CA GLU A 196 -13.35 -6.73 20.87
C GLU A 196 -12.62 -6.31 19.59
N ALA A 197 -11.36 -5.88 19.69
CA ALA A 197 -10.55 -5.42 18.58
C ALA A 197 -9.18 -6.09 18.54
N LEU A 198 -8.71 -6.45 17.34
CA LEU A 198 -7.42 -7.08 17.14
C LEU A 198 -6.28 -6.04 17.24
N GLY A 199 -5.46 -6.20 18.26
CA GLY A 199 -4.27 -5.39 18.52
C GLY A 199 -3.02 -5.93 17.84
N THR A 200 -1.98 -5.08 17.80
CA THR A 200 -0.68 -5.43 17.23
C THR A 200 -0.01 -6.57 17.98
N GLU A 201 -0.30 -6.69 19.28
CA GLU A 201 0.31 -7.66 20.17
C GLU A 201 -0.28 -9.08 20.01
N GLN A 202 -1.56 -9.22 19.64
CA GLN A 202 -2.08 -10.55 19.29
C GLN A 202 -1.47 -11.03 17.97
N ILE A 203 -1.27 -10.13 17.01
CA ILE A 203 -0.60 -10.44 15.75
C ILE A 203 0.86 -10.83 15.99
N PHE A 204 1.59 -10.04 16.79
CA PHE A 204 2.99 -10.31 17.10
C PHE A 204 3.17 -11.62 17.90
N LEU A 205 2.30 -11.88 18.89
CA LEU A 205 2.29 -13.17 19.60
C LEU A 205 2.02 -14.36 18.68
N ALA A 206 1.11 -14.21 17.71
CA ALA A 206 0.87 -15.26 16.72
C ALA A 206 2.10 -15.53 15.84
N MET A 207 2.90 -14.49 15.52
CA MET A 207 4.17 -14.67 14.81
C MET A 207 5.22 -15.39 15.64
N LEU A 208 5.29 -15.10 16.95
CA LEU A 208 6.23 -15.76 17.87
C LEU A 208 5.90 -17.23 18.15
N GLU A 209 4.70 -17.70 17.79
CA GLU A 209 4.31 -19.11 17.91
C GLU A 209 4.70 -19.97 16.72
N ASP A 210 4.94 -19.34 15.57
CA ASP A 210 5.38 -20.02 14.36
C ASP A 210 6.89 -20.29 14.40
N LYS A 211 7.29 -21.24 15.25
CA LYS A 211 8.69 -21.60 15.52
C LYS A 211 9.45 -22.12 14.30
N GLU A 212 8.73 -22.56 13.27
CA GLU A 212 9.32 -23.05 12.02
C GLU A 212 9.67 -21.92 11.04
N SER A 213 9.19 -20.70 11.29
CA SER A 213 9.40 -19.56 10.40
C SER A 213 10.84 -19.00 10.49
N PRO A 214 11.47 -18.65 9.35
CA PRO A 214 12.72 -17.89 9.34
C PRO A 214 12.61 -16.57 10.11
N LEU A 215 11.41 -15.98 10.14
CA LEU A 215 11.14 -14.75 10.88
C LEU A 215 11.22 -14.97 12.39
N TYR A 216 10.69 -16.10 12.90
CA TYR A 216 10.82 -16.47 14.31
C TYR A 216 12.29 -16.59 14.71
N ALA A 217 13.09 -17.32 13.92
CA ALA A 217 14.51 -17.51 14.21
C ALA A 217 15.27 -16.17 14.27
N LEU A 218 14.92 -15.21 13.40
CA LEU A 218 15.47 -13.85 13.45
C LEU A 218 15.06 -13.11 14.73
N LEU A 219 13.77 -13.14 15.09
CA LEU A 219 13.26 -12.47 16.30
C LEU A 219 13.88 -13.05 17.58
N GLU A 220 14.01 -14.37 17.65
CA GLU A 220 14.63 -15.08 18.78
C GLU A 220 16.11 -14.70 18.94
N ASN A 221 16.85 -14.57 17.83
CA ASN A 221 18.25 -14.10 17.84
C ASN A 221 18.40 -12.64 18.32
N GLU A 222 17.40 -11.78 18.10
CA GLU A 222 17.36 -10.44 18.69
C GLU A 222 16.90 -10.45 20.16
N GLY A 223 16.65 -11.64 20.73
CA GLY A 223 16.26 -11.81 22.13
C GLY A 223 14.76 -11.65 22.40
N ILE A 224 13.93 -11.61 21.35
CA ILE A 224 12.47 -11.49 21.42
C ILE A 224 11.86 -12.90 21.44
N THR A 225 11.60 -13.41 22.64
CA THR A 225 10.94 -14.71 22.83
C THR A 225 9.49 -14.54 23.27
N ILE A 226 8.68 -15.57 23.06
CA ILE A 226 7.26 -15.56 23.46
C ILE A 226 7.09 -15.32 24.96
N GLU A 227 7.96 -15.89 25.80
CA GLU A 227 7.90 -15.76 27.26
C GLU A 227 8.16 -14.32 27.70
N LYS A 228 9.25 -13.72 27.20
CA LYS A 228 9.60 -12.32 27.52
C LYS A 228 8.53 -11.35 27.03
N PHE A 229 7.99 -11.59 25.83
CA PHE A 229 6.94 -10.75 25.26
C PHE A 229 5.65 -10.84 26.07
N GLN A 230 5.23 -12.04 26.48
CA GLN A 230 4.05 -12.24 27.32
C GLN A 230 4.22 -11.64 28.72
N GLU A 231 5.40 -11.79 29.33
CA GLU A 231 5.71 -11.19 30.64
C GLU A 231 5.53 -9.66 30.58
N LYS A 232 6.13 -9.02 29.57
CA LYS A 232 5.97 -7.57 29.35
C LYS A 232 4.52 -7.19 29.06
N LEU A 233 3.85 -7.94 28.22
CA LEU A 233 2.44 -7.68 27.91
C LEU A 233 1.53 -7.72 29.13
N ASN A 234 1.78 -8.65 30.07
CA ASN A 234 1.02 -8.76 31.32
C ASN A 234 1.31 -7.59 32.28
N SER A 235 2.46 -6.94 32.16
CA SER A 235 2.84 -5.77 32.96
C SER A 235 2.22 -4.45 32.46
N LEU A 236 1.76 -4.41 31.20
CA LEU A 236 1.15 -3.22 30.60
C LEU A 236 -0.30 -3.03 31.08
N ASN A 237 -0.55 -1.91 31.76
CA ASN A 237 -1.89 -1.51 32.24
C ASN A 237 -2.79 -0.87 31.15
N SER A 238 -2.30 -0.67 29.93
CA SER A 238 -2.92 0.17 28.87
C SER A 238 -4.20 -0.41 28.25
N ARG A 239 -4.49 -1.70 28.45
CA ARG A 239 -5.55 -2.43 27.72
C ARG A 239 -6.99 -2.11 28.14
N LYS A 240 -7.27 -1.26 29.13
CA LYS A 240 -8.68 -0.95 29.50
C LYS A 240 -9.34 0.13 28.65
N ALA A 241 -8.57 0.81 27.80
CA ALA A 241 -9.01 2.08 27.26
C ALA A 241 -9.74 1.98 25.90
N GLU A 242 -9.76 0.83 25.20
CA GLU A 242 -10.12 0.80 23.77
C GLU A 242 -11.51 0.21 23.37
N TYR A 243 -12.42 -0.12 24.30
CA TYR A 243 -13.49 -1.10 23.97
C TYR A 243 -14.95 -0.64 24.10
N SER A 244 -15.74 -1.07 23.11
CA SER A 244 -17.21 -1.20 23.06
C SER A 244 -17.61 -1.74 21.66
N TYR A 245 -18.29 -2.90 21.65
CA TYR A 245 -19.01 -3.67 20.62
C TYR A 245 -18.36 -4.88 19.89
N ASN A 246 -19.19 -5.93 19.80
CA ASN A 246 -19.03 -7.32 19.31
C ASN A 246 -18.74 -7.56 17.81
N GLU A 247 -17.85 -6.82 17.15
CA GLU A 247 -17.29 -7.24 15.85
C GLU A 247 -15.80 -6.87 15.78
N CYS A 248 -14.94 -7.82 15.39
CA CYS A 248 -13.49 -7.68 15.36
C CYS A 248 -13.06 -6.55 14.39
N LEU A 249 -12.89 -5.36 14.96
CA LEU A 249 -12.24 -4.20 14.36
C LEU A 249 -10.75 -4.25 14.69
N PHE A 250 -9.89 -3.60 13.90
CA PHE A 250 -8.49 -3.43 14.27
C PHE A 250 -8.35 -2.25 15.23
N THR A 251 -7.39 -2.29 16.16
CA THR A 251 -7.01 -1.07 16.90
C THR A 251 -6.39 -0.06 15.94
N PRO A 252 -6.39 1.25 16.25
CA PRO A 252 -5.72 2.28 15.43
C PRO A 252 -4.25 1.93 15.12
N GLY A 253 -3.50 1.46 16.11
CA GLY A 253 -2.12 0.99 15.93
C GLY A 253 -2.02 -0.16 14.92
N THR A 254 -2.90 -1.17 15.04
CA THR A 254 -2.95 -2.27 14.07
C THR A 254 -3.30 -1.79 12.68
N PHE A 255 -4.20 -0.80 12.56
CA PHE A 255 -4.59 -0.23 11.28
C PHE A 255 -3.40 0.43 10.59
N PHE A 256 -2.64 1.26 11.31
CA PHE A 256 -1.40 1.86 10.79
C PHE A 256 -0.40 0.79 10.37
N ALA A 257 -0.13 -0.21 11.24
CA ALA A 257 0.83 -1.27 10.95
C ALA A 257 0.48 -2.06 9.68
N ILE A 258 -0.78 -2.49 9.52
CA ILE A 258 -1.22 -3.25 8.33
C ILE A 258 -1.24 -2.37 7.08
N SER A 259 -1.68 -1.11 7.19
CA SER A 259 -1.63 -0.17 6.05
C SER A 259 -0.18 0.07 5.58
N SER A 260 0.74 0.23 6.53
CA SER A 260 2.16 0.42 6.24
C SER A 260 2.78 -0.85 5.65
N ALA A 261 2.40 -2.02 6.16
CA ALA A 261 2.80 -3.32 5.63
C ALA A 261 2.35 -3.55 4.19
N TYR A 262 1.13 -3.12 3.84
CA TYR A 262 0.61 -3.20 2.48
C TYR A 262 1.43 -2.33 1.51
N GLU A 263 1.69 -1.07 1.87
CA GLU A 263 2.52 -0.18 1.03
C GLU A 263 3.96 -0.72 0.92
N LEU A 264 4.54 -1.23 2.00
CA LEU A 264 5.86 -1.87 1.99
C LEU A 264 5.89 -3.12 1.10
N ALA A 265 4.88 -3.98 1.15
CA ALA A 265 4.78 -5.14 0.27
C ALA A 265 4.79 -4.72 -1.20
N LYS A 266 4.06 -3.66 -1.55
CA LYS A 266 4.04 -3.08 -2.90
C LYS A 266 5.38 -2.47 -3.29
N GLU A 267 6.02 -1.73 -2.40
CA GLU A 267 7.34 -1.12 -2.60
C GLU A 267 8.42 -2.18 -2.81
N LEU A 268 8.36 -3.28 -2.07
CA LEU A 268 9.26 -4.43 -2.19
C LEU A 268 8.86 -5.36 -3.36
N GLY A 269 7.70 -5.10 -3.97
CA GLY A 269 7.13 -5.82 -5.11
C GLY A 269 6.71 -7.25 -4.80
N SER A 270 6.34 -7.49 -3.55
CA SER A 270 5.65 -8.68 -3.11
C SER A 270 4.23 -8.68 -3.67
N SER A 271 3.79 -9.85 -4.16
CA SER A 271 2.42 -10.04 -4.68
C SER A 271 1.36 -10.08 -3.59
N SER A 272 1.78 -10.25 -2.34
CA SER A 272 0.95 -10.42 -1.17
C SER A 272 1.66 -9.85 0.05
N ILE A 273 0.89 -9.47 1.08
CA ILE A 273 1.46 -9.14 2.38
C ILE A 273 1.97 -10.45 3.02
N LYS A 274 3.20 -10.41 3.51
CA LYS A 274 3.88 -11.50 4.24
C LYS A 274 4.11 -11.08 5.70
N PRO A 275 4.42 -12.01 6.63
CA PRO A 275 4.66 -11.66 8.03
C PRO A 275 5.76 -10.61 8.23
N GLU A 276 6.82 -10.65 7.41
CA GLU A 276 7.91 -9.67 7.47
C GLU A 276 7.42 -8.26 7.14
N HIS A 277 6.50 -8.11 6.18
CA HIS A 277 5.92 -6.82 5.84
C HIS A 277 5.11 -6.25 7.00
N ILE A 278 4.40 -7.09 7.75
CA ILE A 278 3.61 -6.67 8.92
C ILE A 278 4.53 -6.15 10.01
N ILE A 279 5.63 -6.85 10.32
CA ILE A 279 6.62 -6.40 11.30
C ILE A 279 7.30 -5.11 10.83
N LEU A 280 7.71 -5.03 9.56
CA LEU A 280 8.30 -3.79 9.01
C LEU A 280 7.31 -2.62 9.08
N GLY A 281 6.02 -2.86 8.84
CA GLY A 281 4.96 -1.88 9.00
C GLY A 281 4.82 -1.40 10.44
N LEU A 282 4.80 -2.33 11.41
CA LEU A 282 4.78 -2.02 12.83
C LEU A 282 6.00 -1.18 13.27
N LEU A 283 7.20 -1.57 12.85
CA LEU A 283 8.46 -0.88 13.17
C LEU A 283 8.55 0.51 12.52
N LYS A 284 7.98 0.67 11.31
CA LYS A 284 7.93 1.95 10.58
C LYS A 284 6.98 2.95 11.24
N GLU A 285 5.81 2.47 11.69
CA GLU A 285 4.79 3.32 12.31
C GLU A 285 5.12 3.72 13.75
N LYS A 286 5.94 2.92 14.45
CA LYS A 286 6.39 3.17 15.84
C LYS A 286 5.22 3.39 16.79
N LYS A 287 4.17 2.58 16.64
CA LYS A 287 2.89 2.73 17.34
C LYS A 287 2.33 1.36 17.72
N GLY A 288 1.53 1.36 18.79
CA GLY A 288 0.80 0.20 19.27
C GLY A 288 1.58 -0.63 20.29
N ILE A 289 0.83 -1.41 21.06
CA ILE A 289 1.32 -2.18 22.22
C ILE A 289 2.52 -3.06 21.87
N ALA A 290 2.53 -3.69 20.69
CA ALA A 290 3.66 -4.55 20.32
C ALA A 290 4.95 -3.75 20.08
N TYR A 291 4.87 -2.53 19.55
CA TYR A 291 6.05 -1.66 19.43
C TYR A 291 6.53 -1.20 20.80
N GLU A 292 5.61 -0.79 21.70
CA GLU A 292 5.93 -0.42 23.08
C GLU A 292 6.68 -1.55 23.81
N ILE A 293 6.24 -2.80 23.65
CA ILE A 293 6.92 -3.96 24.25
C ILE A 293 8.33 -4.13 23.69
N LEU A 294 8.54 -3.93 22.38
CA LEU A 294 9.88 -4.01 21.78
C LEU A 294 10.82 -2.95 22.36
N GLU A 295 10.33 -1.73 22.57
CA GLU A 295 11.11 -0.67 23.23
C GLU A 295 11.42 -1.02 24.70
N GLU A 296 10.43 -1.53 25.45
CA GLU A 296 10.62 -1.96 26.84
C GLU A 296 11.57 -3.15 27.01
N LEU A 297 11.72 -3.97 25.96
CA LEU A 297 12.70 -5.05 25.89
C LEU A 297 14.11 -4.54 25.51
N ASN A 298 14.29 -3.23 25.36
CA ASN A 298 15.52 -2.57 24.89
C ASN A 298 16.00 -3.09 23.53
N ILE A 299 15.08 -3.46 22.64
CA ILE A 299 15.41 -3.87 21.28
C ILE A 299 15.76 -2.64 20.44
N ASP A 300 16.88 -2.69 19.71
CA ASP A 300 17.17 -1.69 18.69
C ASP A 300 16.26 -1.91 17.48
N THR A 301 15.13 -1.20 17.47
CA THR A 301 14.09 -1.32 16.43
C THR A 301 14.60 -0.93 15.04
N ASN A 302 15.61 -0.03 14.94
CA ASN A 302 16.16 0.37 13.65
C ASN A 302 17.07 -0.73 13.10
N ASN A 303 17.90 -1.34 13.95
CA ASN A 303 18.72 -2.48 13.55
C ASN A 303 17.85 -3.69 13.18
N LEU A 304 16.81 -4.00 13.95
CA LEU A 304 15.84 -5.05 13.64
C LEU A 304 15.16 -4.79 12.28
N TYR A 305 14.71 -3.56 12.03
CA TYR A 305 14.14 -3.17 10.74
C TYR A 305 15.10 -3.46 9.58
N ASN A 306 16.37 -3.04 9.72
CA ASN A 306 17.41 -3.25 8.71
C ASN A 306 17.71 -4.73 8.48
N LYS A 307 17.77 -5.54 9.53
CA LYS A 307 17.99 -6.99 9.42
C LYS A 307 16.86 -7.70 8.68
N ILE A 308 15.62 -7.25 8.83
CA ILE A 308 14.45 -7.82 8.12
C ILE A 308 14.38 -7.30 6.67
N ILE A 309 14.58 -6.01 6.43
CA ILE A 309 14.39 -5.41 5.10
C ILE A 309 15.53 -5.74 4.13
N ASN A 310 16.79 -5.78 4.60
CA ASN A 310 17.97 -5.94 3.73
C ASN A 310 17.95 -7.24 2.91
N PRO A 311 17.61 -8.43 3.47
CA PRO A 311 17.47 -9.65 2.68
C PRO A 311 16.37 -9.55 1.63
N ILE A 312 15.26 -8.87 1.94
CA ILE A 312 14.12 -8.70 1.04
C ILE A 312 14.49 -7.74 -0.11
N GLU A 313 15.17 -6.63 0.20
CA GLU A 313 15.66 -5.69 -0.81
C GLU A 313 16.71 -6.29 -1.73
N LYS A 314 17.64 -7.09 -1.20
CA LYS A 314 18.59 -7.85 -2.03
C LYS A 314 17.88 -8.83 -2.96
N GLN A 315 16.75 -9.38 -2.51
CA GLN A 315 15.92 -10.26 -3.31
C GLN A 315 14.94 -9.51 -4.21
N LYS A 316 14.78 -8.19 -4.08
CA LYS A 316 13.85 -7.40 -4.90
C LYS A 316 14.29 -7.44 -6.36
N PRO A 317 13.43 -7.92 -7.28
CA PRO A 317 13.75 -7.87 -8.70
C PRO A 317 14.04 -6.43 -9.15
N VAL A 318 15.23 -6.18 -9.71
CA VAL A 318 15.62 -4.91 -10.35
C VAL A 318 14.55 -4.44 -11.35
N THR A 319 13.88 -5.38 -12.00
CA THR A 319 12.72 -5.15 -12.88
C THR A 319 11.63 -4.30 -12.24
N LEU A 320 11.32 -4.46 -10.95
CA LEU A 320 10.29 -3.66 -10.28
C LEU A 320 10.71 -2.19 -10.13
N THR A 321 11.98 -1.94 -9.83
CA THR A 321 12.54 -0.58 -9.79
C THR A 321 12.44 0.07 -11.17
N ILE A 322 12.81 -0.66 -12.22
CA ILE A 322 12.69 -0.21 -13.62
C ILE A 322 11.23 0.12 -13.97
N LEU A 323 10.27 -0.74 -13.61
CA LEU A 323 8.85 -0.51 -13.88
C LEU A 323 8.28 0.69 -13.10
N ARG A 324 8.74 0.90 -11.86
CA ARG A 324 8.38 2.09 -11.06
C ARG A 324 8.90 3.36 -11.72
N LEU A 325 10.18 3.40 -12.08
CA LEU A 325 10.80 4.54 -12.77
C LEU A 325 10.12 4.81 -14.11
N ALA A 326 9.75 3.78 -14.86
CA ALA A 326 8.98 3.93 -16.09
C ALA A 326 7.60 4.57 -15.86
N LYS A 327 6.90 4.17 -14.79
CA LYS A 327 5.64 4.83 -14.38
C LYS A 327 5.87 6.30 -14.02
N GLU A 328 6.96 6.62 -13.33
CA GLU A 328 7.31 8.01 -12.99
C GLU A 328 7.61 8.85 -14.23
N GLU A 329 8.32 8.31 -15.22
CA GLU A 329 8.56 9.00 -16.49
C GLU A 329 7.28 9.23 -17.29
N ALA A 330 6.35 8.26 -17.31
CA ALA A 330 5.05 8.44 -17.94
C ALA A 330 4.27 9.59 -17.27
N ARG A 331 4.28 9.66 -15.93
CA ARG A 331 3.66 10.75 -15.18
C ARG A 331 4.32 12.09 -15.46
N ARG A 332 5.66 12.13 -15.52
CA ARG A 332 6.44 13.35 -15.82
C ARG A 332 6.05 13.95 -17.17
N LEU A 333 5.70 13.11 -18.15
CA LEU A 333 5.25 13.55 -19.48
C LEU A 333 3.73 13.81 -19.54
N GLY A 334 2.98 13.57 -18.47
CA GLY A 334 1.51 13.71 -18.45
C GLY A 334 0.79 12.58 -19.20
N HIS A 335 1.41 11.41 -19.34
CA HIS A 335 0.86 10.27 -20.05
C HIS A 335 0.16 9.31 -19.08
N ASN A 336 -0.98 8.76 -19.51
CA ASN A 336 -1.82 7.86 -18.70
C ASN A 336 -1.56 6.36 -19.00
N MET A 337 -0.56 6.07 -19.81
CA MET A 337 -0.13 4.72 -20.16
C MET A 337 1.39 4.65 -20.15
N VAL A 338 1.94 3.47 -19.82
CA VAL A 338 3.38 3.21 -19.90
C VAL A 338 3.69 2.52 -21.22
N GLY A 339 4.45 3.21 -22.07
CA GLY A 339 5.02 2.73 -23.33
C GLY A 339 6.39 2.09 -23.15
N THR A 340 6.93 1.59 -24.25
CA THR A 340 8.25 0.92 -24.27
C THR A 340 9.39 1.90 -23.98
N GLU A 341 9.24 3.14 -24.41
CA GLU A 341 10.17 4.24 -24.23
C GLU A 341 10.33 4.62 -22.76
N GLN A 342 9.26 4.59 -21.96
CA GLN A 342 9.41 4.77 -20.51
C GLN A 342 10.07 3.56 -19.85
N ILE A 343 9.91 2.34 -20.36
CA ILE A 343 10.68 1.18 -19.88
C ILE A 343 12.18 1.40 -20.15
N LEU A 344 12.56 1.90 -21.32
CA LEU A 344 13.93 2.27 -21.64
C LEU A 344 14.48 3.33 -20.68
N LEU A 345 13.71 4.40 -20.42
CA LEU A 345 14.09 5.42 -19.43
C LEU A 345 14.19 4.83 -18.01
N GLY A 346 13.32 3.88 -17.67
CA GLY A 346 13.38 3.15 -16.39
C GLY A 346 14.65 2.31 -16.24
N ILE A 347 15.12 1.67 -17.32
CA ILE A 347 16.40 0.94 -17.33
C ILE A 347 17.55 1.93 -17.08
N LEU A 348 17.61 3.04 -17.83
CA LEU A 348 18.63 4.07 -17.67
C LEU A 348 18.60 4.75 -16.29
N GLY A 349 17.41 4.93 -15.72
CA GLY A 349 17.21 5.56 -14.42
C GLY A 349 17.56 4.66 -13.24
N GLU A 350 17.51 3.34 -13.42
CA GLU A 350 17.98 2.39 -12.40
C GLU A 350 19.50 2.46 -12.27
N GLY A 351 20.22 2.52 -13.42
CA GLY A 351 21.60 2.97 -13.50
C GLY A 351 22.69 1.95 -13.12
N THR A 352 22.37 0.86 -12.42
CA THR A 352 23.36 -0.12 -11.93
C THR A 352 23.27 -1.48 -12.62
N SER A 353 22.14 -1.76 -13.25
CA SER A 353 21.85 -3.04 -13.87
C SER A 353 22.60 -3.23 -15.20
N ILE A 354 22.73 -4.48 -15.64
CA ILE A 354 23.41 -4.83 -16.91
C ILE A 354 22.88 -4.01 -18.08
N GLY A 355 21.55 -3.91 -18.23
CA GLY A 355 20.92 -3.12 -19.28
C GLY A 355 21.28 -1.63 -19.22
N ALA A 356 21.39 -1.06 -18.02
CA ALA A 356 21.79 0.34 -17.83
C ALA A 356 23.27 0.55 -18.19
N ILE A 357 24.14 -0.36 -17.74
CA ILE A 357 25.58 -0.35 -18.05
C ILE A 357 25.81 -0.46 -19.56
N VAL A 358 25.12 -1.37 -20.24
CA VAL A 358 25.23 -1.54 -21.69
C VAL A 358 24.86 -0.26 -22.42
N LEU A 359 23.71 0.35 -22.08
CA LEU A 359 23.29 1.61 -22.72
C LEU A 359 24.26 2.76 -22.44
N LYS A 360 24.79 2.85 -21.21
CA LYS A 360 25.80 3.85 -20.83
C LYS A 360 27.11 3.66 -21.60
N ASN A 361 27.56 2.42 -21.79
CA ASN A 361 28.75 2.10 -22.56
C ASN A 361 28.59 2.41 -24.05
N LEU A 362 27.34 2.40 -24.54
CA LEU A 362 26.98 2.86 -25.89
C LEU A 362 26.78 4.39 -25.97
N GLY A 363 27.14 5.13 -24.92
CA GLY A 363 27.07 6.60 -24.88
C GLY A 363 25.67 7.16 -24.63
N ILE A 364 24.69 6.33 -24.31
CA ILE A 364 23.31 6.78 -24.08
C ILE A 364 23.13 7.13 -22.61
N THR A 365 22.89 8.42 -22.33
CA THR A 365 22.57 8.89 -20.97
C THR A 365 21.06 9.01 -20.75
N LEU A 366 20.62 8.91 -19.48
CA LEU A 366 19.22 9.15 -19.13
C LEU A 366 18.73 10.54 -19.57
N LYS A 367 19.59 11.56 -19.44
CA LYS A 367 19.25 12.94 -19.80
C LYS A 367 18.97 13.05 -21.30
N ASP A 368 19.85 12.50 -22.13
CA ASP A 368 19.71 12.58 -23.58
C ASP A 368 18.52 11.73 -24.05
N ALA A 369 18.36 10.53 -23.49
CA ALA A 369 17.22 9.66 -23.81
C ALA A 369 15.87 10.31 -23.47
N ARG A 370 15.78 11.08 -22.37
CA ARG A 370 14.56 11.86 -22.04
C ARG A 370 14.25 12.89 -23.11
N ILE A 371 15.25 13.67 -23.52
CA ILE A 371 15.10 14.70 -24.56
C ILE A 371 14.64 14.06 -25.87
N GLU A 372 15.24 12.94 -26.27
CA GLU A 372 14.89 12.27 -27.53
C GLU A 372 13.49 11.64 -27.47
N THR A 373 13.14 11.05 -26.33
CA THR A 373 11.79 10.54 -26.09
C THR A 373 10.76 11.68 -26.20
N GLU A 374 11.01 12.81 -25.55
CA GLU A 374 10.13 13.99 -25.60
C GLU A 374 9.89 14.49 -27.03
N LYS A 375 10.92 14.51 -27.89
CA LYS A 375 10.76 14.89 -29.31
C LYS A 375 9.85 13.93 -30.08
N LEU A 376 9.89 12.64 -29.77
CA LEU A 376 9.13 11.62 -30.50
C LEU A 376 7.66 11.53 -30.08
N ILE A 377 7.37 11.66 -28.78
CA ILE A 377 6.03 11.42 -28.23
C ILE A 377 5.35 12.66 -27.67
N GLY A 378 6.09 13.75 -27.42
CA GLY A 378 5.56 14.99 -26.84
C GLY A 378 5.00 14.84 -25.43
N TYR A 379 4.28 15.88 -24.99
CA TYR A 379 3.58 15.91 -23.69
C TYR A 379 2.12 15.48 -23.85
N GLY A 380 1.57 14.83 -22.83
CA GLY A 380 0.18 14.38 -22.79
C GLY A 380 -0.79 15.47 -22.34
N ASP A 381 -2.07 15.32 -22.71
CA ASP A 381 -3.11 16.33 -22.56
C ASP A 381 -3.74 16.46 -21.16
N ARG A 382 -3.28 15.68 -20.15
CA ARG A 382 -3.78 15.76 -18.77
C ARG A 382 -3.08 14.78 -17.84
N TYR A 383 -2.62 15.28 -16.69
CA TYR A 383 -2.35 14.45 -15.51
C TYR A 383 -3.67 13.78 -15.07
N SER A 384 -3.72 12.45 -15.08
CA SER A 384 -4.82 11.70 -14.48
C SER A 384 -4.24 10.81 -13.37
N GLU A 385 -4.73 10.99 -12.15
CA GLU A 385 -4.40 10.17 -10.95
C GLU A 385 -4.90 8.71 -11.04
N LYS A 386 -5.30 8.26 -12.22
CA LYS A 386 -5.64 6.85 -12.46
C LYS A 386 -4.35 6.02 -12.43
N GLU A 387 -4.48 4.78 -11.97
CA GLU A 387 -3.39 3.83 -12.07
C GLU A 387 -2.93 3.68 -13.53
N LEU A 388 -1.62 3.84 -13.74
CA LEU A 388 -1.04 3.75 -15.07
C LEU A 388 -1.09 2.32 -15.59
N ILE A 389 -1.64 2.16 -16.80
CA ILE A 389 -1.73 0.87 -17.48
C ILE A 389 -0.56 0.69 -18.45
N PHE A 390 -0.06 -0.53 -18.57
CA PHE A 390 0.94 -0.88 -19.57
C PHE A 390 0.30 -1.04 -20.95
N THR A 391 0.92 -0.48 -21.98
CA THR A 391 0.50 -0.67 -23.37
C THR A 391 0.60 -2.16 -23.78
N PRO A 392 -0.17 -2.62 -24.79
CA PRO A 392 -0.06 -4.00 -25.30
C PRO A 392 1.37 -4.37 -25.74
N ARG A 393 2.13 -3.40 -26.27
CA ARG A 393 3.54 -3.57 -26.64
C ARG A 393 4.41 -3.87 -25.42
N VAL A 394 4.20 -3.17 -24.30
CA VAL A 394 4.93 -3.47 -23.06
C VAL A 394 4.58 -4.87 -22.53
N LYS A 395 3.31 -5.30 -22.60
CA LYS A 395 2.95 -6.67 -22.21
C LYS A 395 3.72 -7.72 -23.02
N LYS A 396 3.76 -7.55 -24.35
CA LYS A 396 4.53 -8.40 -25.27
C LYS A 396 6.04 -8.34 -24.99
N LEU A 397 6.59 -7.17 -24.70
CA LEU A 397 7.98 -6.99 -24.30
C LEU A 397 8.29 -7.82 -23.05
N LEU A 398 7.43 -7.80 -22.02
CA LEU A 398 7.60 -8.58 -20.80
C LEU A 398 7.53 -10.09 -21.07
N GLU A 399 6.64 -10.54 -21.95
CA GLU A 399 6.59 -11.95 -22.39
C GLU A 399 7.89 -12.39 -23.07
N ILE A 400 8.44 -11.55 -23.94
CA ILE A 400 9.72 -11.81 -24.61
C ILE A 400 10.85 -11.83 -23.58
N ALA A 401 10.88 -10.85 -22.67
CA ALA A 401 11.88 -10.77 -21.61
C ALA A 401 11.85 -12.02 -20.71
N TRP A 402 10.67 -12.52 -20.37
CA TRP A 402 10.51 -13.78 -19.63
C TRP A 402 11.04 -14.99 -20.40
N SER A 403 10.73 -15.09 -21.69
CA SER A 403 11.27 -16.15 -22.54
C SER A 403 12.81 -16.11 -22.61
N LYS A 404 13.40 -14.90 -22.60
CA LYS A 404 14.85 -14.71 -22.57
C LYS A 404 15.44 -15.12 -21.23
N ALA A 405 14.88 -14.67 -20.11
CA ALA A 405 15.31 -15.07 -18.77
C ALA A 405 15.42 -16.59 -18.63
N LYS A 406 14.38 -17.31 -19.08
CA LYS A 406 14.40 -18.77 -19.10
C LYS A 406 15.53 -19.38 -19.93
N LYS A 407 15.86 -18.79 -21.09
CA LYS A 407 16.96 -19.27 -21.94
C LYS A 407 18.34 -19.05 -21.32
N PHE A 408 18.49 -18.01 -20.50
CA PHE A 408 19.70 -17.76 -19.73
C PHE A 408 19.71 -18.49 -18.37
N ASN A 409 18.72 -19.34 -18.08
CA ASN A 409 18.51 -19.96 -16.76
C ASN A 409 18.42 -18.96 -15.60
N HIS A 410 18.02 -17.71 -15.87
CA HIS A 410 17.78 -16.72 -14.83
C HIS A 410 16.39 -16.96 -14.21
N PRO A 411 16.26 -16.99 -12.87
CA PRO A 411 15.00 -17.31 -12.19
C PRO A 411 13.95 -16.18 -12.31
N ARG A 412 14.33 -15.02 -12.83
CA ARG A 412 13.53 -13.80 -12.89
C ARG A 412 13.90 -12.95 -14.12
N ILE A 413 13.00 -12.04 -14.50
CA ILE A 413 13.31 -11.00 -15.48
C ILE A 413 14.27 -10.00 -14.82
N GLU A 414 15.27 -9.58 -15.58
CA GLU A 414 16.28 -8.58 -15.22
C GLU A 414 16.39 -7.58 -16.37
N SER A 415 17.18 -6.53 -16.18
CA SER A 415 17.27 -5.39 -17.10
C SER A 415 17.71 -5.75 -18.52
N GLU A 416 18.63 -6.70 -18.65
CA GLU A 416 19.15 -7.20 -19.92
C GLU A 416 18.07 -7.98 -20.68
N HIS A 417 17.19 -8.68 -19.98
CA HIS A 417 16.05 -9.36 -20.59
C HIS A 417 15.02 -8.36 -21.12
N LEU A 418 14.76 -7.27 -20.37
CA LEU A 418 13.91 -6.18 -20.84
C LEU A 418 14.51 -5.52 -22.09
N LEU A 419 15.82 -5.27 -22.08
CA LEU A 419 16.53 -4.68 -23.23
C LEU A 419 16.52 -5.64 -24.44
N LEU A 420 16.68 -6.95 -24.23
CA LEU A 420 16.49 -7.97 -25.26
C LEU A 420 15.04 -8.01 -25.80
N GLY A 421 14.05 -7.70 -24.96
CA GLY A 421 12.65 -7.51 -25.33
C GLY A 421 12.47 -6.31 -26.26
N ILE A 422 13.05 -5.16 -25.90
CA ILE A 422 13.04 -3.93 -26.70
C ILE A 422 13.59 -4.21 -28.10
N ILE A 423 14.80 -4.77 -28.21
CA ILE A 423 15.46 -5.00 -29.51
C ILE A 423 14.79 -6.09 -30.36
N LYS A 424 13.98 -6.97 -29.75
CA LYS A 424 13.21 -7.97 -30.50
C LYS A 424 12.02 -7.34 -31.21
N GLU A 425 11.42 -6.31 -30.63
CA GLU A 425 10.32 -5.55 -31.22
C GLU A 425 10.85 -4.28 -31.92
N LYS A 426 11.48 -4.47 -33.10
CA LYS A 426 12.12 -3.40 -33.89
C LYS A 426 11.24 -2.18 -34.19
N LYS A 427 9.91 -2.31 -34.12
CA LYS A 427 8.95 -1.22 -34.38
C LYS A 427 8.47 -0.51 -33.10
N CYS A 428 9.02 -0.84 -31.92
CA CYS A 428 8.64 -0.17 -30.68
C CYS A 428 9.30 1.22 -30.56
N MET A 429 8.72 2.09 -29.73
CA MET A 429 9.23 3.45 -29.56
C MET A 429 10.58 3.50 -28.85
N ALA A 430 10.83 2.58 -27.91
CA ALA A 430 12.16 2.45 -27.32
C ALA A 430 13.25 2.17 -28.36
N MET A 431 12.99 1.26 -29.32
CA MET A 431 13.93 1.04 -30.42
C MET A 431 14.10 2.27 -31.29
N LYS A 432 13.02 3.02 -31.54
CA LYS A 432 13.13 4.25 -32.32
C LYS A 432 14.00 5.31 -31.62
N VAL A 433 13.91 5.42 -30.30
CA VAL A 433 14.81 6.27 -29.49
C VAL A 433 16.26 5.81 -29.65
N LEU A 434 16.53 4.51 -29.49
CA LEU A 434 17.88 3.94 -29.61
C LEU A 434 18.47 4.12 -31.01
N GLU A 435 17.68 3.92 -32.06
CA GLU A 435 18.08 4.14 -33.46
C GLU A 435 18.46 5.61 -33.73
N ASN A 436 17.78 6.57 -33.10
CA ASN A 436 18.11 7.99 -33.25
C ASN A 436 19.45 8.36 -32.56
N PHE A 437 19.93 7.55 -31.62
CA PHE A 437 21.30 7.63 -31.09
C PHE A 437 22.34 6.92 -31.96
N GLY A 438 21.94 6.34 -33.10
CA GLY A 438 22.82 5.59 -33.99
C GLY A 438 23.15 4.18 -33.51
N VAL A 439 22.48 3.69 -32.46
CA VAL A 439 22.73 2.37 -31.89
C VAL A 439 21.89 1.31 -32.60
N ASP A 440 22.52 0.20 -32.95
CA ASP A 440 21.84 -0.92 -33.60
C ASP A 440 21.57 -2.13 -32.69
N VAL A 441 20.80 -3.08 -33.21
CA VAL A 441 20.40 -4.30 -32.48
C VAL A 441 21.60 -5.21 -32.17
N LEU A 442 22.65 -5.20 -32.99
CA LEU A 442 23.82 -6.05 -32.83
C LEU A 442 24.72 -5.53 -31.72
N GLU A 443 24.97 -4.22 -31.69
CA GLU A 443 25.77 -3.55 -30.65
C GLU A 443 25.17 -3.80 -29.26
N ILE A 444 23.86 -3.63 -29.11
CA ILE A 444 23.17 -3.90 -27.84
C ILE A 444 23.30 -5.37 -27.44
N LYS A 445 23.13 -6.32 -28.37
CA LYS A 445 23.27 -7.74 -28.06
C LYS A 445 24.68 -8.10 -27.61
N GLN A 446 25.69 -7.60 -28.32
CA GLN A 446 27.09 -7.85 -27.99
C GLN A 446 27.44 -7.23 -26.64
N GLY A 447 26.98 -6.01 -26.36
CA GLY A 447 27.15 -5.36 -25.06
C GLY A 447 26.54 -6.18 -23.92
N ILE A 448 25.33 -6.72 -24.11
CA ILE A 448 24.69 -7.58 -23.10
C ILE A 448 25.49 -8.86 -22.87
N LEU A 449 25.91 -9.56 -23.93
CA LEU A 449 26.68 -10.81 -23.79
C LEU A 449 27.99 -10.56 -23.04
N LYS A 450 28.73 -9.52 -23.44
CA LYS A 450 29.98 -9.13 -22.78
C LYS A 450 29.77 -8.81 -21.30
N ALA A 451 28.75 -8.04 -20.97
CA ALA A 451 28.46 -7.66 -19.57
C ALA A 451 28.01 -8.87 -18.71
N ILE A 452 27.33 -9.85 -19.29
CA ILE A 452 27.01 -11.12 -18.60
C ILE A 452 28.28 -11.94 -18.34
N GLU A 453 29.16 -12.05 -19.33
CA GLU A 453 30.45 -12.75 -19.18
C GLU A 453 31.33 -12.11 -18.10
N GLU A 454 31.46 -10.78 -18.10
CA GLU A 454 32.20 -10.02 -17.08
C GLU A 454 31.61 -10.21 -15.67
N LYS A 455 30.27 -10.22 -15.55
CA LYS A 455 29.59 -10.47 -14.27
C LYS A 455 29.87 -11.87 -13.75
N ASN A 456 29.82 -12.89 -14.61
CA ASN A 456 30.08 -14.27 -14.23
C ASN A 456 31.55 -14.50 -13.82
N TYR A 457 32.50 -13.85 -14.51
CA TYR A 457 33.92 -13.91 -14.18
C TYR A 457 34.24 -13.26 -12.82
N ASN A 458 33.58 -12.15 -12.49
CA ASN A 458 33.76 -11.50 -11.18
C ASN A 458 33.18 -12.32 -10.03
N LEU A 459 32.07 -13.03 -10.25
CA LEU A 459 31.46 -13.91 -9.25
C LEU A 459 32.35 -15.13 -8.93
N SER A 460 32.98 -15.74 -9.95
CA SER A 460 33.89 -16.87 -9.74
C SER A 460 35.16 -16.49 -8.97
N ASN A 461 35.65 -15.25 -9.10
CA ASN A 461 36.86 -14.80 -8.40
C ASN A 461 36.59 -14.30 -6.97
N THR A 462 35.33 -14.02 -6.61
CA THR A 462 34.94 -13.64 -5.23
C THR A 462 34.67 -14.84 -4.31
N GLU A 463 34.51 -16.05 -4.86
CA GLU A 463 34.33 -17.28 -4.09
C GLU A 463 35.65 -17.98 -3.73
N GLU A 464 36.79 -17.49 -4.23
CA GLU A 464 38.15 -18.03 -3.97
C GLU A 464 38.97 -17.26 -2.90
N VAL A 465 38.36 -16.35 -2.12
CA VAL A 465 39.05 -15.55 -1.07
C VAL A 465 38.52 -15.83 0.33
#